data_AF-A0A7L2HQ83-F1
#
_entry.id   AF-A0A7L2HQ83-F1
#
_cell.length_a   1.000
_cell.length_b   1.000
_cell.length_c   1.000
_cell.angle_alpha   90.00
_cell.angle_beta   90.00
_cell.angle_gamma   90.00
#
_symmetry.space_group_name_H-M   'P 1'
#
loop_
_entity.id
_entity.type
_entity.pdbx_description
1 polymer ?
#
loop_
_entity_poly.entity_id
_entity_poly.type
_entity_poly.pdbx_seq_one_letter_code
_entity_poly.pdbx_strand_id
1 'polypeptide(L)' 'RHFGCSVCGKRFWEAALLMRHQRCHTEERPYRCAVCGRGFLRSWYLRQHKVVHTGERAYKCALCNKRFAQSSSLAEHQR' A
#
# COMPACT_ATOMS: atom_id res chain seq x y z
N ARG A 1 11.86 19.79 14.03
CA ARG A 1 11.49 20.51 12.78
C ARG A 1 10.53 19.62 12.00
N HIS A 2 9.32 20.10 11.69
CA HIS A 2 8.35 19.34 10.88
C HIS A 2 8.38 19.82 9.44
N PHE A 3 8.10 18.91 8.50
CA PHE A 3 7.98 19.19 7.08
C PHE A 3 6.49 19.32 6.72
N GLY A 4 6.09 20.47 6.18
CA GLY A 4 4.69 20.75 5.82
C GLY A 4 4.42 20.51 4.34
N CYS A 5 3.25 19.95 4.03
CA CYS A 5 2.74 19.88 2.67
C CYS A 5 2.16 21.23 2.24
N SER A 6 2.66 21.80 1.14
CA SER A 6 2.16 23.06 0.58
C SER A 6 0.74 22.97 0.00
N VAL A 7 0.28 21.78 -0.38
CA VAL A 7 -1.03 21.57 -1.01
C VAL A 7 -2.17 21.46 0.02
N CYS A 8 -1.93 20.76 1.13
CA CYS A 8 -2.99 20.46 2.11
C CYS A 8 -2.63 20.76 3.57
N GLY A 9 -1.47 21.38 3.83
CA GLY A 9 -1.02 21.79 5.16
C GLY A 9 -0.60 20.67 6.11
N LYS A 10 -0.72 19.39 5.72
CA LYS A 10 -0.34 18.24 6.56
C LYS A 10 1.14 18.28 6.96
N ARG A 11 1.43 17.98 8.21
CA ARG A 11 2.77 18.02 8.80
C ARG A 11 3.31 16.60 8.99
N PHE A 12 4.57 16.42 8.63
CA PHE A 12 5.31 15.16 8.76
C PHE A 12 6.58 15.41 9.57
N TRP A 13 7.04 14.38 10.29
CA TRP A 13 8.26 14.45 11.08
C TRP A 13 9.53 14.17 10.25
N GLU A 14 9.37 13.56 9.07
CA GLU A 14 10.44 13.28 8.10
C GLU A 14 10.15 13.87 6.72
N ALA A 15 11.21 14.30 6.02
CA ALA A 15 11.13 14.76 4.63
C ALA A 15 10.69 13.63 3.68
N ALA A 16 11.17 12.41 3.89
CA ALA A 16 10.80 11.24 3.07
C ALA A 16 9.28 10.94 3.14
N LEU A 17 8.67 11.12 4.31
CA LEU A 17 7.24 10.98 4.50
C LEU A 17 6.46 12.07 3.75
N LEU A 18 6.94 13.33 3.81
CA LEU A 18 6.37 14.42 3.04
C LEU A 18 6.46 14.16 1.53
N MET A 19 7.64 13.78 1.00
CA MET A 19 7.80 13.49 -0.43
C MET A 19 6.90 12.34 -0.89
N ARG A 20 6.78 11.29 -0.07
CA ARG A 20 5.83 10.20 -0.33
C ARG A 20 4.38 10.66 -0.29
N HIS A 21 4.05 11.57 0.61
CA HIS A 21 2.72 12.14 0.68
C HIS A 21 2.41 13.00 -0.53
N GLN A 22 3.34 13.83 -1.01
CA GLN A 22 3.13 14.70 -2.16
C GLN A 22 2.71 13.94 -3.42
N ARG A 23 3.15 12.68 -3.59
CA ARG A 23 2.67 11.78 -4.65
C ARG A 23 1.16 11.51 -4.63
N CYS A 24 0.45 11.75 -3.52
CA CYS A 24 -1.02 11.62 -3.52
C CYS A 24 -1.72 12.82 -4.16
N HIS A 25 -1.04 13.96 -4.26
CA HIS A 25 -1.55 15.16 -4.92
C HIS A 25 -1.21 15.17 -6.41
N THR A 26 -0.31 14.30 -6.86
CA THR A 26 0.01 14.11 -8.27
C THR A 26 -0.74 12.88 -8.81
N GLU A 27 -1.08 12.89 -10.09
CA GLU A 27 -1.63 11.71 -10.78
C GLU A 27 -0.55 10.67 -11.12
N GLU A 28 0.70 10.93 -10.73
CA GLU A 28 1.82 10.03 -10.99
C GLU A 28 1.69 8.73 -10.20
N ARG A 29 1.48 7.65 -10.93
CA ARG A 29 1.41 6.29 -10.37
C ARG A 29 2.58 5.47 -10.89
N PRO A 30 3.78 5.57 -10.25
CA PRO A 30 5.00 4.96 -10.76
C PRO A 30 4.95 3.43 -10.75
N TYR A 31 4.08 2.81 -9.94
CA TYR A 31 3.96 1.36 -9.86
C TYR A 31 2.74 0.91 -10.66
N ARG A 32 2.94 0.44 -11.89
CA ARG A 32 1.85 -0.06 -12.74
C ARG A 32 1.76 -1.58 -12.74
N CYS A 33 0.54 -2.10 -12.78
CA CYS A 33 0.28 -3.51 -12.97
C CYS A 33 0.52 -3.87 -14.44
N ALA A 34 1.40 -4.83 -14.68
CA ALA A 34 1.67 -5.31 -16.05
C ALA A 34 0.48 -6.06 -16.68
N VAL A 35 -0.44 -6.58 -15.86
CA VAL A 35 -1.58 -7.38 -16.33
C VAL A 35 -2.75 -6.50 -16.77
N CYS A 36 -3.11 -5.49 -15.98
CA CYS A 36 -4.30 -4.65 -16.24
C CYS A 36 -3.98 -3.15 -16.41
N GLY A 37 -2.71 -2.76 -16.41
CA GLY A 37 -2.26 -1.36 -16.54
C GLY A 37 -2.53 -0.46 -15.32
N ARG A 38 -3.23 -0.95 -14.29
CA ARG A 38 -3.62 -0.14 -13.13
C ARG A 38 -2.40 0.41 -12.38
N GLY A 39 -2.38 1.72 -12.16
CA GLY A 39 -1.32 2.42 -11.45
C GLY A 39 -1.54 2.50 -9.94
N PHE A 40 -0.45 2.45 -9.17
CA PHE A 40 -0.40 2.59 -7.72
C PHE A 40 0.68 3.60 -7.30
N LEU A 41 0.43 4.29 -6.19
CA LEU A 41 1.36 5.27 -5.61
C LEU A 41 2.53 4.63 -4.87
N ARG A 42 2.39 3.37 -4.44
CA ARG A 42 3.39 2.63 -3.66
C ARG A 42 3.51 1.19 -4.15
N SER A 43 4.72 0.63 -4.08
CA SER A 43 5.02 -0.74 -4.53
C SER A 43 4.23 -1.81 -3.78
N TRP A 44 4.04 -1.63 -2.47
CA TRP A 44 3.30 -2.60 -1.65
C TRP A 44 1.81 -2.69 -2.03
N TYR A 45 1.20 -1.60 -2.49
CA TYR A 45 -0.17 -1.63 -3.04
C TYR A 45 -0.23 -2.42 -4.34
N LEU A 46 0.75 -2.25 -5.23
CA LEU A 46 0.85 -3.06 -6.45
C LEU A 46 1.03 -4.54 -6.10
N ARG A 47 1.93 -4.87 -5.17
CA ARG A 47 2.14 -6.26 -4.71
C ARG A 47 0.85 -6.88 -4.19
N GLN A 48 0.10 -6.15 -3.36
CA GLN A 48 -1.19 -6.62 -2.86
C GLN A 48 -2.21 -6.77 -3.99
N HIS A 49 -2.24 -5.83 -4.93
CA HIS A 49 -3.15 -5.91 -6.08
C HIS A 49 -2.88 -7.12 -6.96
N LYS A 50 -1.62 -7.54 -7.13
CA LYS A 50 -1.29 -8.75 -7.91
C LYS A 50 -2.02 -10.01 -7.41
N VAL A 51 -2.35 -10.08 -6.13
CA VAL A 51 -3.13 -11.17 -5.53
C VAL A 51 -4.52 -11.31 -6.17
N VAL A 52 -5.09 -10.25 -6.74
CA VAL A 52 -6.35 -10.30 -7.47
C VAL A 52 -6.21 -11.08 -8.79
N HIS A 53 -5.03 -11.05 -9.40
CA HIS A 53 -4.75 -11.77 -10.63
C HIS A 53 -4.26 -13.19 -10.37
N THR A 54 -3.39 -13.38 -9.37
CA THR A 54 -2.76 -14.68 -9.12
C THR A 54 -3.52 -15.54 -8.10
N GLY A 55 -4.41 -14.94 -7.30
CA GLY A 55 -5.03 -15.62 -6.15
C GLY A 55 -4.06 -15.92 -5.00
N GLU A 56 -2.77 -15.60 -5.14
CA GLU A 56 -1.74 -15.95 -4.16
C GLU A 56 -1.83 -15.08 -2.91
N ARG A 57 -2.49 -15.60 -1.89
CA ARG A 57 -2.56 -14.97 -0.57
C ARG A 57 -1.39 -15.44 0.29
N ALA A 58 -0.42 -14.58 0.54
CA ALA A 58 0.83 -14.93 1.24
C ALA A 58 0.65 -15.26 2.73
N TYR A 59 -0.36 -14.69 3.38
CA TYR A 59 -0.52 -14.80 4.83
C TYR A 59 -1.54 -15.88 5.16
N LYS A 60 -1.15 -16.91 5.92
CA LYS A 60 -2.02 -18.04 6.28
C LYS A 60 -2.28 -18.05 7.79
N CYS A 61 -3.54 -18.17 8.19
CA CYS A 61 -3.90 -18.44 9.57
C CYS A 61 -3.55 -19.90 9.92
N ALA A 62 -2.78 -20.10 10.98
CA ALA A 62 -2.37 -21.44 11.41
C ALA A 62 -3.54 -22.27 11.97
N LEU A 63 -4.56 -21.63 12.55
CA LEU A 63 -5.68 -22.32 13.21
C LEU A 63 -6.73 -22.82 12.21
N CYS A 64 -7.15 -21.96 11.28
CA CYS A 64 -8.25 -22.27 10.34
C CYS A 64 -7.79 -22.40 8.88
N ASN A 65 -6.49 -22.31 8.60
CA ASN A 65 -5.90 -22.35 7.27
C ASN A 65 -6.36 -21.26 6.28
N LYS A 66 -7.21 -20.31 6.71
CA LYS A 66 -7.63 -19.17 5.87
C LYS A 66 -6.44 -18.33 5.43
N ARG A 67 -6.42 -17.94 4.16
CA ARG A 67 -5.36 -17.12 3.57
C ARG A 67 -5.82 -15.69 3.34
N PHE A 68 -4.92 -14.74 3.56
CA PHE A 68 -5.10 -13.30 3.49
C PHE A 68 -4.04 -12.67 2.58
N ALA A 69 -4.42 -11.57 1.91
CA ALA A 69 -3.51 -10.81 1.05
C ALA A 69 -2.59 -9.84 1.82
N GLN A 70 -2.94 -9.52 3.08
CA GLN A 70 -2.22 -8.59 3.93
C GLN A 70 -1.97 -9.20 5.32
N SER A 71 -0.83 -8.87 5.93
CA SER A 71 -0.52 -9.27 7.30
C SER A 71 -1.46 -8.63 8.32
N SER A 72 -1.84 -7.38 8.11
CA SER A 72 -2.79 -6.65 8.98
C SER A 72 -4.15 -7.34 9.01
N SER A 73 -4.65 -7.82 7.87
CA SER A 73 -5.91 -8.57 7.80
C SER A 73 -5.82 -9.93 8.52
N LEU A 74 -4.67 -10.60 8.45
CA LEU A 74 -4.45 -11.81 9.24
C LEU A 74 -4.42 -11.50 10.75
N ALA A 75 -3.70 -10.44 11.14
CA ALA A 75 -3.59 -10.02 12.53
C ALA A 75 -4.95 -9.61 13.11
N GLU A 76 -5.80 -8.94 12.32
CA GLU A 76 -7.18 -8.63 12.72
C GLU A 76 -8.04 -9.90 12.86
N HIS A 77 -7.89 -10.86 11.96
CA HIS A 77 -8.60 -12.14 12.04
C HIS A 77 -8.20 -12.97 13.27
N GLN A 78 -6.98 -12.80 13.78
CA GLN A 78 -6.44 -13.53 14.93
C GLN A 78 -6.69 -12.85 16.28
N ARG A 79 -7.18 -11.61 16.28
CA ARG A 79 -7.66 -10.95 17.50
C ARG A 79 -9.00 -11.53 17.90
#